data_AF-A0AAD9ZDA2-F1
#
_entry.id   AF-A0AAD9ZDA2-F1
#
_cell.length_a   1.000
_cell.length_b   1.000
_cell.length_c   1.000
_cell.angle_alpha   90.00
_cell.angle_beta   90.00
_cell.angle_gamma   90.00
#
_symmetry.space_group_name_H-M   'P 1'
#
loop_
_entity.id
_entity.type
_entity.pdbx_description
1 polymer ?
#
loop_
_entity_poly.entity_id
_entity_poly.type
_entity_poly.pdbx_seq_one_letter_code
_entity_poly.pdbx_strand_id
1 'polypeptide(L)'
;MATKLGAAKPLGRAIRLAANASARPSLGRQFTCTALRTKDVASQEDTPNMRHAQRPPGGKLHAPVVNPTDKYQEKAASLHTYGQYLLSCMPKYIQQFSVWKDELTIYIPPAGVIPVISFLKYHTAAEYTMVADITAVDYPTRANRFEVVYNLLSVRHNSRIRVKTYADEATPVPSITSLYDGANWYEREVYDLFGVFFVGHPDLRRIMTDYGFDGHPLRKDFPLTGYTEIRYDEEKKRIVVEPLELTQAFRNFEGGTAAWEQVGPGKDRKPDEFKLPTPKPEPPKEEEKKK
;
A
#
# COMPACT_ATOMS: atom_id res chain seq x y z
N MET A 1 58.66 27.38 44.08
CA MET A 1 59.28 26.89 45.33
C MET A 1 58.27 25.98 46.02
N ALA A 2 58.59 24.70 46.23
CA ALA A 2 59.36 24.19 47.38
C ALA A 2 58.48 24.21 48.67
N THR A 3 57.84 23.09 49.07
CA THR A 3 58.34 22.04 50.01
C THR A 3 58.50 22.55 51.46
N LYS A 4 58.22 21.79 52.55
CA LYS A 4 57.87 20.36 52.76
C LYS A 4 57.47 20.14 54.25
N LEU A 5 56.74 19.05 54.56
CA LEU A 5 56.75 18.28 55.84
C LEU A 5 56.31 19.00 57.14
N GLY A 6 55.90 18.30 58.22
CA GLY A 6 55.56 16.87 58.36
C GLY A 6 55.73 16.29 59.78
N ALA A 7 55.36 15.01 59.96
CA ALA A 7 55.50 14.17 61.18
C ALA A 7 54.53 14.47 62.36
N ALA A 8 54.24 13.58 63.32
CA ALA A 8 54.76 12.22 63.63
C ALA A 8 53.66 11.32 64.27
N LYS A 9 53.53 10.01 63.93
CA LYS A 9 54.01 8.78 64.67
C LYS A 9 53.25 8.41 65.97
N PRO A 10 53.34 7.15 66.49
CA PRO A 10 53.38 5.80 65.88
C PRO A 10 52.23 4.93 66.51
N LEU A 11 52.20 3.62 66.85
CA LEU A 11 53.00 2.37 66.70
C LEU A 11 52.05 1.16 67.02
N GLY A 12 52.31 -0.08 66.54
CA GLY A 12 51.59 -1.29 67.00
C GLY A 12 52.00 -2.62 66.34
N ARG A 13 52.68 -3.49 67.09
CA ARG A 13 53.22 -4.86 66.79
C ARG A 13 52.17 -5.93 66.35
N ALA A 14 52.48 -7.09 65.74
CA ALA A 14 53.73 -7.73 65.25
C ALA A 14 53.49 -8.98 64.34
N ILE A 15 54.56 -9.43 63.61
CA ILE A 15 54.93 -10.85 63.30
C ILE A 15 53.99 -11.68 62.36
N ARG A 16 54.44 -12.44 61.33
CA ARG A 16 55.76 -12.76 60.68
C ARG A 16 55.48 -12.95 59.16
N LEU A 17 56.22 -12.31 58.24
CA LEU A 17 57.40 -12.81 57.46
C LEU A 17 57.12 -14.04 56.57
N ALA A 18 57.52 -14.11 55.29
CA ALA A 18 58.26 -13.16 54.41
C ALA A 18 57.85 -13.39 52.92
N ALA A 19 57.80 -12.36 52.05
CA ALA A 19 58.82 -11.96 51.06
C ALA A 19 59.21 -13.05 50.00
N ASN A 20 59.43 -12.74 48.71
CA ASN A 20 59.81 -11.45 48.15
C ASN A 20 59.28 -11.17 46.72
N ALA A 21 59.30 -9.89 46.36
CA ALA A 21 58.84 -9.32 45.10
C ALA A 21 59.63 -9.73 43.83
N SER A 22 58.99 -9.63 42.66
CA SER A 22 59.58 -9.04 41.44
C SER A 22 58.49 -8.75 40.39
N ALA A 23 58.73 -7.79 39.50
CA ALA A 23 57.76 -7.37 38.49
C ALA A 23 57.61 -8.40 37.35
N ARG A 24 56.41 -8.50 36.77
CA ARG A 24 56.15 -9.18 35.49
C ARG A 24 55.27 -8.34 34.56
N PRO A 25 55.33 -8.58 33.24
CA PRO A 25 55.14 -7.49 32.28
C PRO A 25 53.68 -7.12 31.98
N SER A 26 53.53 -6.14 31.10
CA SER A 26 52.31 -5.89 30.34
C SER A 26 51.68 -7.19 29.84
N LEU A 27 50.49 -7.52 30.35
CA LEU A 27 49.62 -8.54 29.79
C LEU A 27 49.03 -8.05 28.46
N GLY A 28 49.89 -7.92 27.45
CA GLY A 28 49.47 -7.96 26.06
C GLY A 28 48.66 -9.23 25.90
N ARG A 29 47.37 -9.07 25.56
CA ARG A 29 46.38 -10.14 25.57
C ARG A 29 46.85 -11.24 24.63
N GLN A 30 47.47 -12.29 25.19
CA GLN A 30 47.93 -13.41 24.40
C GLN A 30 46.71 -13.96 23.67
N PHE A 31 46.72 -13.84 22.34
CA PHE A 31 45.80 -14.59 21.52
C PHE A 31 46.10 -16.05 21.84
N THR A 32 45.22 -16.67 22.61
CA THR A 32 45.17 -18.13 22.71
C THR A 32 44.88 -18.60 21.30
N CYS A 33 45.95 -18.91 20.55
CA CYS A 33 45.90 -19.89 19.50
C CYS A 33 45.46 -21.18 20.17
N THR A 34 44.14 -21.32 20.35
CA THR A 34 43.48 -22.61 20.26
C THR A 34 44.08 -23.23 19.02
N ALA A 35 44.96 -24.22 19.20
CA ALA A 35 45.47 -25.00 18.09
C ALA A 35 44.25 -25.34 17.25
N LEU A 36 44.29 -24.99 15.96
CA LEU A 36 43.17 -25.25 15.08
C LEU A 36 42.90 -26.74 15.20
N ARG A 37 41.82 -27.10 15.92
CA ARG A 37 41.14 -28.35 15.62
C ARG A 37 40.94 -28.25 14.12
N THR A 38 41.49 -29.20 13.39
CA THR A 38 40.94 -29.54 12.09
C THR A 38 39.44 -29.51 12.31
N LYS A 39 38.74 -28.59 11.64
CA LYS A 39 37.34 -28.85 11.41
C LYS A 39 37.35 -30.24 10.80
N ASP A 40 36.59 -31.16 11.37
CA ASP A 40 36.19 -32.35 10.64
C ASP A 40 35.26 -31.83 9.55
N VAL A 41 35.89 -31.29 8.49
CA VAL A 41 35.26 -30.87 7.26
C VAL A 41 34.83 -32.19 6.64
N ALA A 42 33.62 -32.61 7.01
CA ALA A 42 32.97 -33.75 6.39
C ALA A 42 33.17 -33.62 4.89
N SER A 43 33.85 -34.62 4.32
CA SER A 43 34.50 -34.53 3.01
C SER A 43 33.49 -34.02 1.99
N GLN A 44 33.86 -33.04 1.14
CA GLN A 44 32.97 -32.67 0.03
C GLN A 44 32.66 -33.90 -0.85
N GLU A 45 33.61 -34.84 -0.88
CA GLU A 45 33.56 -36.16 -1.52
C GLU A 45 32.48 -37.10 -0.95
N ASP A 46 32.14 -36.99 0.35
CA ASP A 46 31.15 -37.85 1.03
C ASP A 46 29.73 -37.25 1.03
N THR A 47 29.52 -36.12 0.36
CA THR A 47 28.17 -35.52 0.28
C THR A 47 27.27 -36.32 -0.68
N PRO A 48 26.06 -36.76 -0.27
CA PRO A 48 25.22 -37.59 -1.10
C PRO A 48 24.75 -36.83 -2.34
N ASN A 49 25.20 -37.28 -3.52
CA ASN A 49 24.94 -36.62 -4.78
C ASN A 49 23.43 -36.63 -5.12
N MET A 50 22.78 -35.49 -4.88
CA MET A 50 21.33 -35.28 -5.03
C MET A 50 20.78 -35.54 -6.44
N ARG A 51 21.63 -35.72 -7.47
CA ARG A 51 21.20 -36.20 -8.80
C ARG A 51 20.64 -37.63 -8.75
N HIS A 52 21.06 -38.43 -7.77
CA HIS A 52 20.61 -39.81 -7.55
C HIS A 52 19.57 -39.93 -6.42
N ALA A 53 19.15 -38.82 -5.82
CA ALA A 53 18.09 -38.84 -4.81
C ALA A 53 16.76 -39.32 -5.43
N GLN A 54 16.13 -40.31 -4.81
CA GLN A 54 14.88 -40.88 -5.31
C GLN A 54 13.76 -39.84 -5.23
N ARG A 55 13.24 -39.44 -6.40
CA ARG A 55 12.10 -38.53 -6.49
C ARG A 55 10.82 -39.26 -6.05
N PRO A 56 9.83 -38.56 -5.47
CA PRO A 56 8.52 -39.15 -5.22
C PRO A 56 7.90 -39.65 -6.54
N PRO A 57 7.21 -40.81 -6.55
CA PRO A 57 6.66 -41.38 -7.77
C PRO A 57 5.59 -40.47 -8.38
N GLY A 58 5.61 -40.34 -9.71
CA GLY A 58 4.65 -39.52 -10.46
C GLY A 58 3.26 -40.15 -10.49
N GLY A 59 2.43 -39.83 -9.50
CA GLY A 59 1.00 -40.18 -9.48
C GLY A 59 0.14 -39.20 -10.30
N LYS A 60 -1.14 -39.55 -10.49
CA LYS A 60 -2.14 -38.60 -11.00
C LYS A 60 -2.37 -37.51 -9.94
N LEU A 61 -2.17 -36.25 -10.32
CA LEU A 61 -2.44 -35.11 -9.43
C LEU A 61 -3.96 -34.91 -9.30
N HIS A 62 -4.47 -35.02 -8.08
CA HIS A 62 -5.86 -34.74 -7.75
C HIS A 62 -5.99 -33.34 -7.13
N ALA A 63 -6.67 -32.44 -7.82
CA ALA A 63 -7.04 -31.12 -7.33
C ALA A 63 -8.57 -30.98 -7.31
N PRO A 64 -9.21 -30.60 -6.18
CA PRO A 64 -10.66 -30.44 -6.12
C PRO A 64 -11.11 -29.16 -6.85
N VAL A 65 -12.23 -29.24 -7.57
CA VAL A 65 -12.85 -28.07 -8.20
C VAL A 65 -13.63 -27.29 -7.15
N VAL A 66 -13.05 -26.18 -6.67
CA VAL A 66 -13.63 -25.29 -5.66
C VAL A 66 -13.61 -23.86 -6.19
N ASN A 67 -14.67 -23.07 -5.95
CA ASN A 67 -14.69 -21.67 -6.37
C ASN A 67 -13.74 -20.84 -5.48
N PRO A 68 -12.70 -20.17 -6.04
CA PRO A 68 -11.74 -19.40 -5.24
C PRO A 68 -12.33 -18.19 -4.49
N THR A 69 -13.62 -17.88 -4.70
CA THR A 69 -14.35 -16.82 -4.02
C THR A 69 -14.98 -17.27 -2.70
N ASP A 70 -15.11 -18.58 -2.45
CA ASP A 70 -15.84 -19.10 -1.27
C ASP A 70 -15.09 -18.87 0.05
N LYS A 71 -13.75 -18.93 0.02
CA LYS A 71 -12.86 -18.58 1.14
C LYS A 71 -12.99 -17.13 1.67
N TYR A 72 -13.79 -16.28 1.04
CA TYR A 72 -14.00 -14.88 1.44
C TYR A 72 -15.36 -14.62 2.09
N GLN A 73 -16.30 -15.58 2.12
CA GLN A 73 -17.68 -15.33 2.57
C GLN A 73 -17.74 -14.79 4.02
N GLU A 74 -17.00 -15.41 4.94
CA GLU A 74 -16.91 -15.00 6.35
C GLU A 74 -16.30 -13.59 6.52
N LYS A 75 -15.24 -13.29 5.76
CA LYS A 75 -14.58 -11.97 5.77
C LYS A 75 -15.45 -10.88 5.14
N ALA A 76 -16.20 -11.21 4.09
CA ALA A 76 -17.14 -10.27 3.48
C ALA A 76 -18.23 -9.88 4.50
N ALA A 77 -18.75 -10.84 5.28
CA ALA A 77 -19.73 -10.58 6.33
C ALA A 77 -19.19 -9.62 7.41
N SER A 78 -18.00 -9.88 7.98
CA SER A 78 -17.42 -8.98 8.99
C SER A 78 -17.06 -7.59 8.44
N LEU A 79 -16.64 -7.50 7.17
CA LEU A 79 -16.43 -6.21 6.48
C LEU A 79 -17.75 -5.46 6.21
N HIS A 80 -18.87 -6.16 5.98
CA HIS A 80 -20.19 -5.52 5.90
C HIS A 80 -20.61 -4.92 7.25
N THR A 81 -20.43 -5.65 8.36
CA THR A 81 -20.69 -5.15 9.71
C THR A 81 -19.79 -3.94 10.04
N TYR A 82 -18.51 -3.99 9.66
CA TYR A 82 -17.57 -2.89 9.87
C TYR A 82 -17.90 -1.66 9.00
N GLY A 83 -18.32 -1.86 7.74
CA GLY A 83 -18.81 -0.78 6.87
C GLY A 83 -20.04 -0.08 7.45
N GLN A 84 -20.99 -0.84 8.00
CA GLN A 84 -22.17 -0.30 8.69
C GLN A 84 -21.78 0.46 9.98
N TYR A 85 -20.82 -0.07 10.76
CA TYR A 85 -20.28 0.61 11.94
C TYR A 85 -19.69 1.98 11.58
N LEU A 86 -18.80 2.04 10.56
CA LEU A 86 -18.21 3.29 10.12
C LEU A 86 -19.27 4.29 9.63
N LEU A 87 -20.26 3.83 8.86
CA LEU A 87 -21.38 4.67 8.42
C LEU A 87 -22.20 5.22 9.60
N SER A 88 -22.40 4.44 10.66
CA SER A 88 -23.06 4.88 11.89
C SER A 88 -22.25 5.91 12.70
N CYS A 89 -20.91 5.84 12.65
CA CYS A 89 -20.03 6.81 13.30
C CYS A 89 -19.96 8.16 12.54
N MET A 90 -20.03 8.15 11.21
CA MET A 90 -19.87 9.36 10.38
C MET A 90 -20.93 9.51 9.26
N PRO A 91 -22.24 9.51 9.58
CA PRO A 91 -23.31 9.59 8.59
C PRO A 91 -23.36 10.93 7.83
N LYS A 92 -22.67 11.98 8.32
CA LYS A 92 -22.51 13.26 7.63
C LYS A 92 -21.59 13.19 6.40
N TYR A 93 -20.62 12.26 6.39
CA TYR A 93 -19.57 12.21 5.37
C TYR A 93 -19.56 10.91 4.57
N ILE A 94 -20.00 9.80 5.14
CA ILE A 94 -20.08 8.52 4.42
C ILE A 94 -21.39 8.45 3.64
N GLN A 95 -21.31 8.50 2.31
CA GLN A 95 -22.47 8.43 1.42
C GLN A 95 -22.96 6.98 1.26
N GLN A 96 -22.02 6.06 1.05
CA GLN A 96 -22.26 4.62 0.88
C GLN A 96 -20.95 3.85 1.09
N PHE A 97 -21.04 2.53 1.22
CA PHE A 97 -19.89 1.63 1.18
C PHE A 97 -20.18 0.42 0.28
N SER A 98 -19.14 -0.18 -0.28
CA SER A 98 -19.20 -1.42 -1.06
C SER A 98 -18.13 -2.40 -0.57
N VAL A 99 -18.51 -3.66 -0.41
CA VAL A 99 -17.61 -4.77 -0.08
C VAL A 99 -17.51 -5.68 -1.29
N TRP A 100 -16.29 -6.04 -1.69
CA TRP A 100 -16.04 -7.03 -2.74
C TRP A 100 -14.92 -7.98 -2.28
N LYS A 101 -15.26 -9.26 -2.13
CA LYS A 101 -14.39 -10.28 -1.51
C LYS A 101 -13.92 -9.82 -0.12
N ASP A 102 -12.64 -9.47 0.02
CA ASP A 102 -11.98 -8.96 1.22
C ASP A 102 -11.59 -7.47 1.13
N GLU A 103 -12.10 -6.74 0.14
CA GLU A 103 -11.90 -5.28 0.01
C GLU A 103 -13.15 -4.50 0.45
N LEU A 104 -13.00 -3.65 1.48
CA LEU A 104 -13.99 -2.62 1.85
C LEU A 104 -13.64 -1.29 1.18
N THR A 105 -14.60 -0.73 0.44
CA THR A 105 -14.52 0.59 -0.19
C THR A 105 -15.60 1.52 0.38
N ILE A 106 -15.23 2.75 0.75
CA ILE A 106 -16.13 3.78 1.29
C ILE A 106 -16.12 5.01 0.38
N TYR A 107 -17.30 5.57 0.11
CA TYR A 107 -17.49 6.72 -0.78
C TYR A 107 -17.87 7.95 0.04
N ILE A 108 -17.13 9.04 -0.13
CA ILE A 108 -17.25 10.29 0.62
C ILE A 108 -17.16 11.51 -0.32
N PRO A 109 -17.75 12.67 0.03
CA PRO A 109 -17.55 13.92 -0.71
C PRO A 109 -16.14 14.49 -0.42
N PRO A 110 -15.59 15.35 -1.29
CA PRO A 110 -14.31 16.05 -1.04
C PRO A 110 -14.24 16.79 0.31
N ALA A 111 -15.33 17.41 0.73
CA ALA A 111 -15.43 18.08 2.03
C ALA A 111 -15.33 17.12 3.24
N GLY A 112 -15.48 15.81 3.03
CA GLY A 112 -15.36 14.77 4.04
C GLY A 112 -13.96 14.16 4.19
N VAL A 113 -13.01 14.47 3.29
CA VAL A 113 -11.68 13.84 3.20
C VAL A 113 -10.91 13.95 4.51
N ILE A 114 -10.60 15.18 4.96
CA ILE A 114 -9.85 15.42 6.20
C ILE A 114 -10.52 14.77 7.42
N PRO A 115 -11.81 14.99 7.74
CA PRO A 115 -12.41 14.40 8.94
C PRO A 115 -12.51 12.87 8.89
N VAL A 116 -12.84 12.27 7.74
CA VAL A 116 -12.95 10.81 7.62
C VAL A 116 -11.57 10.15 7.71
N ILE A 117 -10.56 10.70 7.05
CA ILE A 117 -9.21 10.13 7.06
C ILE A 117 -8.52 10.37 8.42
N SER A 118 -8.80 11.50 9.08
CA SER A 118 -8.40 11.73 10.48
C SER A 118 -9.02 10.69 11.42
N PHE A 119 -10.33 10.42 11.30
CA PHE A 119 -10.98 9.35 12.07
C PHE A 119 -10.35 7.99 11.80
N LEU A 120 -10.13 7.62 10.53
CA LEU A 120 -9.51 6.34 10.17
C LEU A 120 -8.08 6.20 10.72
N LYS A 121 -7.32 7.30 10.82
CA LYS A 121 -5.97 7.30 11.41
C LYS A 121 -5.98 7.16 12.93
N TYR A 122 -6.84 7.92 13.62
CA TYR A 122 -6.77 8.11 15.09
C TYR A 122 -7.76 7.28 15.91
N HIS A 123 -8.82 6.72 15.31
CA HIS A 123 -9.78 5.88 16.02
C HIS A 123 -9.20 4.49 16.31
N THR A 124 -9.37 3.99 17.55
CA THR A 124 -8.75 2.72 18.01
C THR A 124 -9.27 1.49 17.25
N ALA A 125 -10.53 1.51 16.83
CA ALA A 125 -11.14 0.48 15.98
C ALA A 125 -10.84 0.69 14.47
N ALA A 126 -9.91 1.57 14.11
CA ALA A 126 -9.51 1.83 12.73
C ALA A 126 -7.97 1.75 12.56
N GLU A 127 -7.19 2.52 13.34
CA GLU A 127 -5.72 2.56 13.35
C GLU A 127 -5.08 2.38 11.94
N TYR A 128 -5.58 3.10 10.93
CA TYR A 128 -5.02 3.08 9.57
C TYR A 128 -3.76 3.95 9.50
N THR A 129 -2.65 3.41 10.04
CA THR A 129 -1.40 4.14 10.26
C THR A 129 -0.58 4.40 8.99
N MET A 130 -0.87 3.70 7.88
CA MET A 130 -0.10 3.79 6.64
C MET A 130 -0.99 4.09 5.43
N VAL A 131 -0.61 5.10 4.63
CA VAL A 131 -1.09 5.24 3.24
C VAL A 131 -0.32 4.23 2.39
N ALA A 132 -1.03 3.39 1.64
CA ALA A 132 -0.43 2.44 0.70
C ALA A 132 -0.25 3.07 -0.68
N ASP A 133 -1.28 3.79 -1.16
CA ASP A 133 -1.24 4.62 -2.37
C ASP A 133 -2.30 5.73 -2.30
N ILE A 134 -2.14 6.74 -3.16
CA ILE A 134 -3.21 7.65 -3.57
C ILE A 134 -3.17 7.70 -5.10
N THR A 135 -4.31 7.49 -5.74
CA THR A 135 -4.44 7.42 -7.20
C THR A 135 -5.69 8.16 -7.65
N ALA A 136 -5.83 8.43 -8.95
CA ALA A 136 -7.07 8.92 -9.55
C ALA A 136 -7.48 8.04 -10.74
N VAL A 137 -8.78 8.05 -11.05
CA VAL A 137 -9.34 7.37 -12.21
C VAL A 137 -10.23 8.34 -12.98
N ASP A 138 -9.98 8.51 -14.27
CA ASP A 138 -10.75 9.36 -15.18
C ASP A 138 -11.96 8.60 -15.75
N TYR A 139 -13.16 9.12 -15.48
CA TYR A 139 -14.46 8.66 -15.96
C TYR A 139 -15.18 9.81 -16.69
N PRO A 140 -14.86 10.07 -17.98
CA PRO A 140 -15.36 11.25 -18.71
C PRO A 140 -16.88 11.22 -18.99
N THR A 141 -17.57 10.13 -18.66
CA THR A 141 -19.04 10.03 -18.73
C THR A 141 -19.76 10.53 -17.47
N ARG A 142 -19.04 10.99 -16.44
CA ARG A 142 -19.58 11.51 -15.19
C ARG A 142 -19.41 13.03 -15.09
N ALA A 143 -20.35 13.70 -14.44
CA ALA A 143 -20.29 15.14 -14.19
C ALA A 143 -19.08 15.55 -13.33
N ASN A 144 -18.67 14.70 -12.36
CA ASN A 144 -17.38 14.82 -11.69
C ASN A 144 -16.44 13.82 -12.36
N ARG A 145 -15.54 14.33 -13.22
CA ARG A 145 -14.71 13.53 -14.14
C ARG A 145 -13.78 12.55 -13.42
N PHE A 146 -13.17 12.95 -12.32
CA PHE A 146 -12.15 12.16 -11.63
C PHE A 146 -12.69 11.47 -10.37
N GLU A 147 -12.26 10.24 -10.12
CA GLU A 147 -12.50 9.50 -8.88
C GLU A 147 -11.14 9.33 -8.17
N VAL A 148 -10.86 10.12 -7.13
CA VAL A 148 -9.61 10.05 -6.35
C VAL A 148 -9.76 8.99 -5.25
N VAL A 149 -8.81 8.06 -5.24
CA VAL A 149 -8.82 6.81 -4.47
C VAL A 149 -7.62 6.80 -3.53
N TYR A 150 -7.87 6.60 -2.24
CA TYR A 150 -6.86 6.45 -1.19
C TYR A 150 -6.93 5.01 -0.69
N ASN A 151 -5.87 4.20 -0.86
CA ASN A 151 -5.78 2.89 -0.22
C ASN A 151 -4.97 3.03 1.08
N LEU A 152 -5.57 2.66 2.22
CA LEU A 152 -4.95 2.74 3.55
C LEU A 152 -4.77 1.35 4.16
N LEU A 153 -3.73 1.19 4.98
CA LEU A 153 -3.39 -0.03 5.70
C LEU A 153 -3.31 0.23 7.21
N SER A 154 -4.06 -0.55 7.98
CA SER A 154 -3.85 -0.70 9.42
C SER A 154 -2.85 -1.82 9.66
N VAL A 155 -1.65 -1.45 10.14
CA VAL A 155 -0.63 -2.42 10.55
C VAL A 155 -1.03 -3.14 11.84
N ARG A 156 -1.81 -2.48 12.71
CA ARG A 156 -2.36 -3.06 13.95
C ARG A 156 -3.30 -4.22 13.66
N HIS A 157 -4.30 -3.96 12.80
CA HIS A 157 -5.42 -4.86 12.54
C HIS A 157 -5.20 -5.71 11.27
N ASN A 158 -4.02 -5.62 10.65
CA ASN A 158 -3.65 -6.24 9.36
C ASN A 158 -4.76 -6.14 8.29
N SER A 159 -5.35 -4.94 8.20
CA SER A 159 -6.59 -4.69 7.46
C SER A 159 -6.42 -3.51 6.52
N ARG A 160 -7.00 -3.60 5.32
CA ARG A 160 -6.97 -2.53 4.31
C ARG A 160 -8.35 -1.91 4.16
N ILE A 161 -8.38 -0.63 3.78
CA ILE A 161 -9.60 0.07 3.41
C ILE A 161 -9.31 1.00 2.24
N ARG A 162 -10.30 1.14 1.35
CA ARG A 162 -10.25 2.08 0.23
C ARG A 162 -11.22 3.22 0.50
N VAL A 163 -10.72 4.45 0.57
CA VAL A 163 -11.56 5.65 0.64
C VAL A 163 -11.61 6.26 -0.76
N LYS A 164 -12.80 6.63 -1.22
CA LYS A 164 -13.03 7.19 -2.55
C LYS A 164 -13.77 8.50 -2.49
N THR A 165 -13.30 9.42 -3.31
CA THR A 165 -13.84 10.77 -3.50
C THR A 165 -13.99 11.05 -4.99
N TYR A 166 -14.64 12.14 -5.34
CA TYR A 166 -14.80 12.59 -6.72
C TYR A 166 -14.30 14.03 -6.86
N ALA A 167 -13.65 14.34 -7.96
CA ALA A 167 -13.18 15.68 -8.31
C ALA A 167 -13.63 16.03 -9.74
N ASP A 168 -13.64 17.32 -10.00
CA ASP A 168 -13.82 17.91 -11.33
C ASP A 168 -12.52 18.64 -11.70
N GLU A 169 -12.35 19.02 -12.97
CA GLU A 169 -11.12 19.65 -13.46
C GLU A 169 -10.81 20.99 -12.77
N ALA A 170 -11.83 21.74 -12.38
CA ALA A 170 -11.68 23.01 -11.67
C ALA A 170 -11.90 22.90 -10.14
N THR A 171 -12.44 21.79 -9.65
CA THR A 171 -12.84 21.64 -8.24
C THR A 171 -11.76 20.91 -7.43
N PRO A 172 -11.04 21.60 -6.53
CA PRO A 172 -9.94 20.99 -5.79
C PRO A 172 -10.42 20.03 -4.68
N VAL A 173 -9.57 19.05 -4.38
CA VAL A 173 -9.69 18.16 -3.22
C VAL A 173 -8.80 18.70 -2.09
N PRO A 174 -9.17 18.63 -0.80
CA PRO A 174 -8.25 18.98 0.27
C PRO A 174 -7.13 17.94 0.43
N SER A 175 -5.89 18.41 0.63
CA SER A 175 -4.70 17.59 0.87
C SER A 175 -4.78 16.83 2.20
N ILE A 176 -4.25 15.60 2.23
CA ILE A 176 -4.02 14.83 3.47
C ILE A 176 -2.56 14.79 3.92
N THR A 177 -1.69 15.61 3.33
CA THR A 177 -0.27 15.73 3.76
C THR A 177 -0.11 16.08 5.23
N SER A 178 -1.01 16.89 5.80
CA SER A 178 -1.05 17.20 7.24
C SER A 178 -1.39 15.99 8.13
N LEU A 179 -1.89 14.89 7.56
CA LEU A 179 -2.17 13.63 8.24
C LEU A 179 -1.11 12.56 7.93
N TYR A 180 -0.54 12.53 6.73
CA TYR A 180 0.52 11.59 6.36
C TYR A 180 1.54 12.25 5.43
N ASP A 181 2.80 12.34 5.88
CA ASP A 181 3.88 12.97 5.11
C ASP A 181 4.11 12.28 3.75
N GLY A 182 3.91 10.96 3.70
CA GLY A 182 4.01 10.16 2.48
C GLY A 182 2.96 10.48 1.41
N ALA A 183 1.86 11.17 1.75
CA ALA A 183 0.85 11.57 0.77
C ALA A 183 1.38 12.62 -0.23
N ASN A 184 2.42 13.38 0.13
CA ASN A 184 2.97 14.50 -0.65
C ASN A 184 3.37 14.08 -2.07
N TRP A 185 4.02 12.93 -2.20
CA TRP A 185 4.49 12.43 -3.50
C TRP A 185 3.34 11.92 -4.36
N TYR A 186 2.37 11.21 -3.78
CA TYR A 186 1.20 10.70 -4.51
C TYR A 186 0.22 11.82 -4.91
N GLU A 187 -0.01 12.84 -4.08
CA GLU A 187 -0.85 13.98 -4.44
C GLU A 187 -0.23 14.81 -5.58
N ARG A 188 1.12 14.93 -5.61
CA ARG A 188 1.85 15.52 -6.74
C ARG A 188 1.79 14.66 -8.00
N GLU A 189 1.90 13.34 -7.88
CA GLU A 189 1.77 12.40 -9.01
C GLU A 189 0.36 12.45 -9.62
N VAL A 190 -0.69 12.47 -8.79
CA VAL A 190 -2.08 12.61 -9.24
C VAL A 190 -2.33 13.98 -9.88
N TYR A 191 -1.75 15.05 -9.35
CA TYR A 191 -1.77 16.38 -9.98
C TYR A 191 -1.07 16.38 -11.36
N ASP A 192 0.11 15.76 -11.48
CA ASP A 192 0.88 15.72 -12.73
C ASP A 192 0.18 14.87 -13.81
N LEU A 193 -0.31 13.69 -13.44
CA LEU A 193 -0.83 12.70 -14.39
C LEU A 193 -2.31 12.90 -14.76
N PHE A 194 -3.11 13.55 -13.90
CA PHE A 194 -4.55 13.79 -14.13
C PHE A 194 -4.98 15.26 -14.03
N GLY A 195 -4.20 16.15 -13.41
CA GLY A 195 -4.57 17.56 -13.23
C GLY A 195 -5.54 17.82 -12.07
N VAL A 196 -5.63 16.93 -11.08
CA VAL A 196 -6.45 17.17 -9.88
C VAL A 196 -5.68 18.07 -8.92
N PHE A 197 -6.26 19.21 -8.55
CA PHE A 197 -5.65 20.16 -7.62
C PHE A 197 -5.88 19.77 -6.15
N PHE A 198 -4.82 19.82 -5.34
CA PHE A 198 -4.88 19.57 -3.90
C PHE A 198 -4.68 20.86 -3.07
N VAL A 199 -5.72 21.29 -2.37
CA VAL A 199 -5.70 22.49 -1.50
C VAL A 199 -5.05 22.16 -0.16
N GLY A 200 -4.09 22.99 0.26
CA GLY A 200 -3.30 22.79 1.48
C GLY A 200 -2.03 21.95 1.29
N HIS A 201 -1.73 21.51 0.08
CA HIS A 201 -0.48 20.82 -0.24
C HIS A 201 0.72 21.79 -0.22
N PRO A 202 1.87 21.45 0.40
CA PRO A 202 2.97 22.40 0.62
C PRO A 202 3.82 22.75 -0.62
N ASP A 203 3.91 21.85 -1.61
CA ASP A 203 4.71 22.02 -2.83
C ASP A 203 4.02 21.30 -4.01
N LEU A 204 2.87 21.80 -4.47
CA LEU A 204 2.11 21.14 -5.53
C LEU A 204 2.67 21.49 -6.91
N ARG A 205 3.55 20.62 -7.42
CA ARG A 205 4.14 20.70 -8.76
C ARG A 205 4.38 19.32 -9.35
N ARG A 206 4.57 19.29 -10.67
CA ARG A 206 4.89 18.11 -11.48
C ARG A 206 6.09 17.31 -10.94
N ILE A 207 6.19 16.04 -11.31
CA ILE A 207 7.17 15.10 -10.74
C ILE A 207 7.56 13.94 -11.67
N MET A 208 6.68 13.52 -12.58
CA MET A 208 6.90 12.45 -13.56
C MET A 208 7.09 12.99 -14.99
N THR A 209 6.41 14.08 -15.36
CA THR A 209 6.52 14.68 -16.69
C THR A 209 7.72 15.65 -16.81
N ASP A 210 8.10 15.97 -18.05
CA ASP A 210 9.14 16.98 -18.30
C ASP A 210 8.69 18.39 -17.86
N TYR A 211 9.65 19.25 -17.53
CA TYR A 211 9.43 20.60 -17.02
C TYR A 211 8.53 21.44 -17.95
N GLY A 212 8.73 21.33 -19.27
CA GLY A 212 8.01 22.07 -20.31
C GLY A 212 6.79 21.35 -20.89
N PHE A 213 6.37 20.21 -20.33
CA PHE A 213 5.27 19.41 -20.85
C PHE A 213 3.92 20.17 -20.87
N ASP A 214 2.97 19.77 -21.70
CA ASP A 214 1.61 20.33 -21.69
C ASP A 214 0.54 19.23 -21.74
N GLY A 215 -0.58 19.47 -21.05
CA GLY A 215 -1.59 18.46 -20.72
C GLY A 215 -1.20 17.52 -19.57
N HIS A 216 -1.97 16.44 -19.42
CA HIS A 216 -1.91 15.47 -18.32
C HIS A 216 -2.03 14.03 -18.87
N PRO A 217 -0.97 13.20 -18.83
CA PRO A 217 -0.88 11.98 -19.65
C PRO A 217 -1.90 10.86 -19.43
N LEU A 218 -2.49 10.73 -18.24
CA LEU A 218 -3.40 9.60 -17.92
C LEU A 218 -4.88 9.91 -18.11
N ARG A 219 -5.22 11.12 -18.57
CA ARG A 219 -6.57 11.49 -18.98
C ARG A 219 -6.97 10.79 -20.29
N LYS A 220 -8.25 10.46 -20.46
CA LYS A 220 -8.79 9.66 -21.59
C LYS A 220 -8.91 10.41 -22.92
N ASP A 221 -8.74 11.73 -22.90
CA ASP A 221 -8.63 12.61 -24.06
C ASP A 221 -7.17 12.82 -24.51
N PHE A 222 -6.17 12.40 -23.73
CA PHE A 222 -4.76 12.53 -24.09
C PHE A 222 -4.32 11.39 -25.04
N PRO A 223 -3.67 11.68 -26.19
CA PRO A 223 -3.21 10.65 -27.12
C PRO A 223 -2.03 9.85 -26.54
N LEU A 224 -2.03 8.53 -26.73
CA LEU A 224 -1.00 7.60 -26.23
C LEU A 224 0.44 8.02 -26.56
N THR A 225 0.63 8.70 -27.68
CA THR A 225 1.93 9.13 -28.22
C THR A 225 2.31 10.56 -27.86
N GLY A 226 1.42 11.31 -27.18
CA GLY A 226 1.57 12.75 -26.97
C GLY A 226 1.41 13.58 -28.24
N TYR A 227 1.73 14.88 -28.12
CA TYR A 227 1.62 15.88 -29.20
C TYR A 227 2.97 16.29 -29.80
N THR A 228 4.06 16.06 -29.07
CA THR A 228 5.40 16.58 -29.39
C THR A 228 6.46 15.51 -29.23
N GLU A 229 7.45 15.53 -30.12
CA GLU A 229 8.67 14.74 -30.02
C GLU A 229 9.90 15.61 -29.77
N ILE A 230 11.04 14.95 -29.56
CA ILE A 230 12.30 15.57 -29.14
C ILE A 230 13.42 15.08 -30.04
N ARG A 231 14.11 16.00 -30.72
CA ARG A 231 15.31 15.70 -31.52
C ARG A 231 16.47 16.63 -31.20
N TYR A 232 17.68 16.22 -31.56
CA TYR A 232 18.83 17.12 -31.57
C TYR A 232 18.86 17.93 -32.88
N ASP A 233 19.19 19.21 -32.77
CA ASP A 233 19.32 20.15 -33.88
C ASP A 233 20.78 20.61 -33.96
N GLU A 234 21.49 20.21 -35.03
CA GLU A 234 22.91 20.50 -35.21
C GLU A 234 23.18 21.98 -35.52
N GLU A 235 22.27 22.67 -36.22
CA GLU A 235 22.41 24.11 -36.49
C GLU A 235 22.37 24.91 -35.19
N LYS A 236 21.41 24.56 -34.32
CA LYS A 236 21.16 25.25 -33.05
C LYS A 236 21.97 24.67 -31.89
N LYS A 237 22.71 23.59 -32.13
CA LYS A 237 23.52 22.79 -31.19
C LYS A 237 22.81 22.49 -29.87
N ARG A 238 21.52 22.17 -29.96
CA ARG A 238 20.65 21.95 -28.80
C ARG A 238 19.55 20.94 -29.11
N ILE A 239 18.93 20.44 -28.06
CA ILE A 239 17.69 19.68 -28.15
C ILE A 239 16.55 20.65 -28.52
N VAL A 240 15.68 20.24 -29.45
CA VAL A 240 14.46 20.96 -29.83
C VAL A 240 13.23 20.06 -29.63
N VAL A 241 12.10 20.69 -29.33
CA VAL A 241 10.79 20.06 -29.20
C VAL A 241 9.98 20.46 -30.42
N GLU A 242 9.44 19.48 -31.15
CA GLU A 242 8.71 19.68 -32.41
C GLU A 242 7.41 18.84 -32.42
N PRO A 243 6.44 19.12 -33.30
CA PRO A 243 5.24 18.28 -33.43
C PRO A 243 5.60 16.82 -33.78
N LEU A 244 4.84 15.87 -33.26
CA LEU A 244 5.07 14.43 -33.43
C LEU A 244 4.90 13.96 -34.89
N GLU A 245 5.92 13.31 -35.47
CA GLU A 245 5.89 12.68 -36.81
C GLU A 245 6.35 11.21 -36.78
N LEU A 246 5.41 10.29 -36.55
CA LEU A 246 5.71 8.86 -36.46
C LEU A 246 5.92 8.18 -37.83
N THR A 247 7.11 7.61 -38.04
CA THR A 247 7.46 6.77 -39.20
C THR A 247 6.57 5.53 -39.36
N GLN A 248 6.00 5.02 -38.25
CA GLN A 248 4.92 4.03 -38.26
C GLN A 248 3.83 4.48 -37.28
N ALA A 249 2.62 4.74 -37.80
CA ALA A 249 1.46 5.06 -36.99
C ALA A 249 1.08 3.91 -36.03
N PHE A 250 0.62 4.27 -34.84
CA PHE A 250 0.07 3.32 -33.87
C PHE A 250 -1.17 2.61 -34.45
N ARG A 251 -1.26 1.30 -34.25
CA ARG A 251 -2.38 0.46 -34.72
C ARG A 251 -3.12 -0.11 -33.53
N ASN A 252 -4.30 0.42 -33.24
CA ASN A 252 -5.18 -0.14 -32.23
C ASN A 252 -5.86 -1.43 -32.76
N PHE A 253 -5.87 -2.48 -31.95
CA PHE A 253 -6.51 -3.77 -32.27
C PHE A 253 -7.81 -4.03 -31.48
N GLU A 254 -8.27 -3.07 -30.66
CA GLU A 254 -9.54 -3.16 -29.91
C GLU A 254 -10.78 -3.31 -30.81
N GLY A 255 -10.68 -2.98 -32.11
CA GLY A 255 -11.72 -3.30 -33.11
C GLY A 255 -11.96 -4.80 -33.32
N GLY A 256 -11.08 -5.68 -32.81
CA GLY A 256 -11.27 -7.13 -32.74
C GLY A 256 -11.88 -7.64 -31.43
N THR A 257 -12.43 -6.76 -30.57
CA THR A 257 -13.11 -7.17 -29.34
C THR A 257 -14.39 -7.97 -29.60
N ALA A 258 -14.80 -8.79 -28.63
CA ALA A 258 -15.95 -9.68 -28.80
C ALA A 258 -17.28 -8.91 -28.81
N ALA A 259 -18.09 -9.11 -29.85
CA ALA A 259 -19.43 -8.52 -29.98
C ALA A 259 -20.50 -9.12 -29.03
N TRP A 260 -20.14 -10.15 -28.25
CA TRP A 260 -21.00 -10.83 -27.29
C TRP A 260 -20.55 -10.56 -25.85
N GLU A 261 -21.49 -10.51 -24.90
CA GLU A 261 -21.18 -10.44 -23.47
C GLU A 261 -20.30 -11.63 -23.05
N GLN A 262 -19.06 -11.35 -22.63
CA GLN A 262 -18.10 -12.40 -22.25
C GLN A 262 -18.36 -12.99 -20.86
N VAL A 263 -18.96 -12.20 -19.95
CA VAL A 263 -19.20 -12.55 -18.55
C VAL A 263 -20.54 -11.97 -18.11
N GLY A 264 -21.48 -12.83 -17.71
CA GLY A 264 -22.79 -12.42 -17.20
C GLY A 264 -22.74 -11.79 -15.80
N PRO A 265 -23.89 -11.46 -15.20
CA PRO A 265 -24.01 -10.64 -13.97
C PRO A 265 -23.46 -11.26 -12.68
N GLY A 266 -22.86 -12.46 -12.74
CA GLY A 266 -22.26 -13.14 -11.60
C GLY A 266 -23.28 -13.66 -10.59
N LYS A 267 -22.88 -13.71 -9.32
CA LYS A 267 -23.72 -14.12 -8.18
C LYS A 267 -23.51 -13.16 -7.02
N ASP A 268 -24.59 -12.55 -6.53
CA ASP A 268 -24.52 -11.73 -5.32
C ASP A 268 -24.15 -12.61 -4.09
N ARG A 269 -23.26 -12.07 -3.26
CA ARG A 269 -22.66 -12.72 -2.09
C ARG A 269 -22.82 -11.91 -0.81
N LYS A 270 -23.62 -10.83 -0.81
CA LYS A 270 -24.01 -10.13 0.42
C LYS A 270 -24.63 -11.14 1.41
N PRO A 271 -24.31 -11.07 2.71
CA PRO A 271 -25.00 -11.85 3.73
C PRO A 271 -26.47 -11.44 3.77
N ASP A 272 -27.35 -12.36 4.19
CA ASP A 272 -28.80 -12.11 4.19
C ASP A 272 -29.23 -11.02 5.19
N GLU A 273 -28.45 -10.81 6.25
CA GLU A 273 -28.58 -9.69 7.21
C GLU A 273 -28.48 -8.30 6.54
N PHE A 274 -27.77 -8.20 5.42
CA PHE A 274 -27.55 -6.94 4.68
C PHE A 274 -28.41 -6.84 3.41
N LYS A 275 -29.35 -7.77 3.21
CA LYS A 275 -30.37 -7.69 2.17
C LYS A 275 -31.63 -7.08 2.76
N LEU A 276 -32.32 -6.27 1.96
CA LEU A 276 -33.62 -5.74 2.37
C LEU A 276 -34.60 -6.91 2.55
N PRO A 277 -35.33 -7.00 3.68
CA PRO A 277 -36.26 -8.09 3.92
C PRO A 277 -37.39 -8.04 2.89
N THR A 278 -37.65 -9.15 2.21
CA THR A 278 -38.78 -9.23 1.28
C THR A 278 -40.09 -9.15 2.05
N PRO A 279 -41.08 -8.34 1.60
CA PRO A 279 -42.39 -8.34 2.21
C PRO A 279 -43.01 -9.73 2.04
N LYS A 280 -43.67 -10.22 3.10
CA LYS A 280 -44.45 -11.46 3.00
C LYS A 280 -45.59 -11.23 2.00
N PRO A 281 -45.88 -12.18 1.09
CA PRO A 281 -47.04 -12.07 0.22
C PRO A 281 -48.32 -11.98 1.07
N GLU A 282 -49.28 -11.19 0.63
CA GLU A 282 -50.61 -11.15 1.25
C GLU A 282 -51.24 -12.56 1.22
N PRO A 283 -52.02 -12.95 2.25
CA PRO A 283 -52.80 -14.18 2.17
C PRO A 283 -53.74 -14.10 0.96
N PRO A 284 -53.94 -15.19 0.21
CA PRO A 284 -54.87 -15.18 -0.92
C PRO A 284 -56.25 -14.78 -0.41
N LYS A 285 -56.84 -13.76 -1.03
CA LYS A 285 -58.21 -13.34 -0.73
C LYS A 285 -59.12 -14.54 -0.96
N GLU A 286 -59.81 -14.98 0.08
CA GLU A 286 -60.80 -16.05 -0.06
C GLU A 286 -61.84 -15.59 -1.08
N GLU A 287 -62.01 -16.36 -2.16
CA GLU A 287 -63.08 -16.09 -3.11
C GLU A 287 -64.41 -16.24 -2.39
N GLU A 288 -65.15 -15.14 -2.23
CA GLU A 288 -66.52 -15.16 -1.73
C GLU A 288 -67.36 -16.06 -2.65
N LYS A 289 -67.56 -17.31 -2.23
CA LYS A 289 -68.46 -18.26 -2.89
C LYS A 289 -69.87 -17.68 -2.85
N LYS A 290 -70.25 -17.03 -3.95
CA LYS A 290 -71.58 -16.50 -4.16
C LYS A 290 -72.61 -17.62 -3.92
N LYS A 291 -73.60 -17.28 -3.10
CA LYS A 291 -74.74 -18.14 -2.74
C LYS A 291 -75.69 -18.30 -3.93
#